data_AF-A0A242CFI1-F1
#
_entry.id   AF-A0A242CFI1-F1
#
_cell.length_a   1.000
_cell.length_b   1.000
_cell.length_c   1.000
_cell.angle_alpha   90.00
_cell.angle_beta   90.00
_cell.angle_gamma   90.00
#
_symmetry.space_group_name_H-M   'P 1'
#
loop_
_entity.id
_entity.type
_entity.pdbx_description
1 polymer ?
#
loop_
_entity_poly.entity_id
_entity_poly.type
_entity_poly.pdbx_seq_one_letter_code
_entity_poly.pdbx_strand_id
1 'polypeptide(L)'
;MEPIVAFTIVMLIWTIGEFVSTKTKALVSMMLVASMIFLIGFAGDFLPHNLIQDSGLLGLGNAVIGIIIVHLGTMMSLEDLKAQWRTFVIGSLTVALMTVVLILVGQLVFDRNIAIAGTASITGGTLSILMVQDKVSELQLAGGDLGILSNYLLAVFPLLILNLKNLVGFLVTANILKKEALRVRGEYRKGNLTFYENEVEENTKTDHKSILPDFLQTPYGTLFMLGVAVYVSRVLSSLTNGYVNTFVIALLLGILLRHFKVLKPNALSSTDSFGLLMISIMVIAFGPLADIVPADLLALVWPIVFYLLAGVGIILLISYIVGKKVGYSVPLSLAIGMTTFFGFPGTMVLTKEAAAAVGETEEEIAVIEQNILPIMVTAGFSTVTITSVITGGLIVGLMIG
;
A
#
# COMPACT_ATOMS: atom_id res chain seq x y z
N MET A 1 -12.30 -16.08 -20.78
CA MET A 1 -12.59 -14.93 -21.66
C MET A 1 -11.36 -14.68 -22.52
N GLU A 2 -11.49 -14.11 -23.72
CA GLU A 2 -10.29 -13.79 -24.51
C GLU A 2 -9.44 -12.72 -23.80
N PRO A 3 -8.10 -12.87 -23.71
CA PRO A 3 -7.27 -11.94 -22.96
C PRO A 3 -7.39 -10.49 -23.38
N ILE A 4 -7.56 -10.21 -24.68
CA ILE A 4 -7.69 -8.85 -25.19
C ILE A 4 -9.00 -8.19 -24.75
N VAL A 5 -10.09 -8.96 -24.64
CA VAL A 5 -11.38 -8.48 -24.13
C VAL A 5 -11.26 -8.17 -22.64
N ALA A 6 -10.66 -9.08 -21.88
CA ALA A 6 -10.40 -8.91 -20.45
C ALA A 6 -9.57 -7.65 -20.17
N PHE A 7 -8.46 -7.49 -20.90
CA PHE A 7 -7.60 -6.30 -20.83
C PHE A 7 -8.38 -5.01 -21.15
N THR A 8 -9.17 -5.03 -22.23
CA THR A 8 -9.95 -3.85 -22.66
C THR A 8 -10.97 -3.42 -21.60
N ILE A 9 -11.65 -4.37 -20.95
CA ILE A 9 -12.59 -4.09 -19.86
C ILE A 9 -11.84 -3.46 -18.67
N VAL A 10 -10.68 -4.01 -18.28
CA VAL A 10 -9.88 -3.43 -17.20
C VAL A 10 -9.44 -2.00 -17.56
N MET A 11 -9.00 -1.76 -18.79
CA MET A 11 -8.61 -0.41 -19.24
C MET A 11 -9.79 0.57 -19.26
N LEU A 12 -10.99 0.11 -19.63
CA LEU A 12 -12.21 0.92 -19.53
C LEU A 12 -12.49 1.32 -18.09
N ILE A 13 -12.38 0.40 -17.13
CA ILE A 13 -12.57 0.69 -15.70
C ILE A 13 -11.55 1.73 -15.23
N TRP A 14 -10.28 1.62 -15.65
CA TRP A 14 -9.22 2.58 -15.31
C TRP A 14 -9.53 3.95 -15.87
N THR A 15 -9.95 4.01 -17.14
CA THR A 15 -10.32 5.25 -17.82
C THR A 15 -11.47 5.96 -17.09
N ILE A 16 -12.48 5.21 -16.64
CA ILE A 16 -13.58 5.76 -15.83
C ILE A 16 -13.04 6.29 -14.49
N GLY A 17 -12.18 5.52 -13.81
CA GLY A 17 -11.58 5.94 -12.54
C GLY A 17 -10.76 7.22 -12.67
N GLU A 18 -9.90 7.31 -13.67
CA GLU A 18 -9.08 8.49 -13.97
C GLU A 18 -9.94 9.71 -14.32
N PHE A 19 -10.97 9.51 -15.15
CA PHE A 19 -11.91 10.57 -15.52
C PHE A 19 -12.61 11.15 -14.28
N VAL A 20 -13.12 10.29 -13.39
CA VAL A 20 -13.79 10.72 -12.15
C VAL A 20 -12.79 11.40 -11.20
N SER A 21 -11.59 10.85 -11.03
CA SER A 21 -10.54 11.44 -10.18
C SER A 21 -10.16 12.85 -10.66
N THR A 22 -9.94 13.00 -11.96
CA THR A 22 -9.62 14.29 -12.58
C THR A 22 -10.76 15.30 -12.40
N LYS A 23 -12.01 14.89 -12.68
CA LYS A 23 -13.18 15.77 -12.55
C LYS A 23 -13.46 16.18 -11.12
N THR A 24 -13.20 15.30 -10.16
CA THR A 24 -13.38 15.56 -8.73
C THR A 24 -12.16 16.23 -8.09
N LYS A 25 -11.10 16.53 -8.85
CA LYS A 25 -9.82 17.07 -8.35
C LYS A 25 -9.27 16.21 -7.19
N ALA A 26 -9.18 14.90 -7.41
CA ALA A 26 -8.71 13.90 -6.45
C ALA A 26 -9.49 13.85 -5.11
N LEU A 27 -10.74 14.35 -5.07
CA LEU A 27 -11.62 14.11 -3.91
C LEU A 27 -12.07 12.64 -3.85
N VAL A 28 -12.23 12.02 -5.02
CA VAL A 28 -12.51 10.59 -5.20
C VAL A 28 -11.36 10.01 -6.00
N SER A 29 -10.54 9.14 -5.40
CA SER A 29 -9.39 8.55 -6.10
C SER A 29 -9.83 7.58 -7.20
N MET A 30 -9.01 7.42 -8.24
CA MET A 30 -9.25 6.44 -9.29
C MET A 30 -9.29 5.02 -8.71
N MET A 31 -8.47 4.76 -7.68
CA MET A 31 -8.42 3.47 -6.99
C MET A 31 -9.76 3.17 -6.30
N LEU A 32 -10.38 4.17 -5.68
CA LEU A 32 -11.70 4.00 -5.05
C LEU A 32 -12.78 3.71 -6.09
N VAL A 33 -12.79 4.44 -7.21
CA VAL A 33 -13.77 4.22 -8.29
C VAL A 33 -13.62 2.82 -8.88
N ALA A 34 -12.39 2.42 -9.21
CA ALA A 34 -12.09 1.09 -9.71
C ALA A 34 -12.49 0.00 -8.70
N SER A 35 -12.17 0.17 -7.42
CA SER A 35 -12.60 -0.75 -6.35
C SER A 35 -14.12 -0.90 -6.31
N MET A 36 -14.88 0.19 -6.41
CA MET A 36 -16.35 0.14 -6.39
C MET A 36 -16.91 -0.58 -7.62
N ILE A 37 -16.36 -0.29 -8.81
CA ILE A 37 -16.80 -0.96 -10.05
C ILE A 37 -16.50 -2.46 -10.00
N PHE A 38 -15.31 -2.86 -9.55
CA PHE A 38 -14.99 -4.28 -9.39
C PHE A 38 -15.81 -4.95 -8.32
N LEU A 39 -15.98 -4.31 -7.15
CA LEU A 39 -16.75 -4.88 -6.06
C LEU A 39 -18.21 -5.13 -6.49
N ILE A 40 -18.87 -4.14 -7.07
CA ILE A 40 -20.25 -4.27 -7.57
C ILE A 40 -20.30 -5.24 -8.74
N GLY A 41 -19.31 -5.18 -9.64
CA GLY A 41 -19.23 -6.03 -10.81
C GLY A 41 -19.08 -7.51 -10.48
N PHE A 42 -18.19 -7.87 -9.56
CA PHE A 42 -17.99 -9.25 -9.13
C PHE A 42 -19.10 -9.73 -8.20
N ALA A 43 -19.50 -8.93 -7.21
CA ALA A 43 -20.54 -9.33 -6.26
C ALA A 43 -21.94 -9.45 -6.92
N GLY A 44 -22.19 -8.70 -8.00
CA GLY A 44 -23.42 -8.77 -8.79
C GLY A 44 -23.35 -9.71 -9.99
N ASP A 45 -22.26 -10.47 -10.16
CA ASP A 45 -22.00 -11.36 -11.31
C ASP A 45 -22.09 -10.67 -12.69
N PHE A 46 -21.90 -9.34 -12.74
CA PHE A 46 -21.81 -8.57 -13.99
C PHE A 46 -20.43 -8.69 -14.65
N LEU A 47 -19.39 -8.97 -13.85
CA LEU A 47 -18.03 -9.21 -14.31
C LEU A 47 -17.62 -10.65 -13.98
N PRO A 48 -16.94 -11.35 -14.92
CA PRO A 48 -16.45 -12.68 -14.64
C PRO A 48 -15.33 -12.63 -13.58
N HIS A 49 -15.36 -13.53 -12.60
CA HIS A 49 -14.46 -13.51 -11.45
C HIS A 49 -12.98 -13.71 -11.85
N ASN A 50 -12.73 -14.32 -13.02
CA ASN A 50 -11.40 -14.47 -13.59
C ASN A 50 -10.97 -13.30 -14.51
N LEU A 51 -11.76 -12.21 -14.63
CA LEU A 51 -11.48 -11.05 -15.49
C LEU A 51 -10.05 -10.52 -15.32
N ILE A 52 -9.64 -10.30 -14.08
CA ILE A 52 -8.34 -9.75 -13.74
C ILE A 52 -7.22 -10.72 -14.15
N GLN A 53 -7.41 -12.01 -13.92
CA GLN A 53 -6.44 -13.04 -14.31
C GLN A 53 -6.33 -13.17 -15.84
N ASP A 54 -7.46 -13.24 -16.53
CA ASP A 54 -7.54 -13.39 -18.00
C ASP A 54 -6.91 -12.20 -18.73
N SER A 55 -6.88 -11.00 -18.13
CA SER A 55 -6.24 -9.81 -18.72
C SER A 55 -4.73 -9.91 -18.92
N GLY A 56 -4.07 -10.87 -18.29
CA GLY A 56 -2.60 -10.99 -18.26
C GLY A 56 -1.89 -10.00 -17.33
N LEU A 57 -2.59 -8.95 -16.86
CA LEU A 57 -2.03 -7.90 -16.00
C LEU A 57 -1.66 -8.42 -14.62
N LEU A 58 -2.45 -9.32 -14.02
CA LEU A 58 -2.17 -9.85 -12.69
C LEU A 58 -0.84 -10.61 -12.65
N GLY A 59 -0.58 -11.45 -13.65
CA GLY A 59 0.68 -12.19 -13.78
C GLY A 59 1.88 -11.26 -13.95
N LEU A 60 1.76 -10.27 -14.84
CA LEU A 60 2.80 -9.26 -15.06
C LEU A 60 3.04 -8.43 -13.79
N GLY A 61 1.98 -7.96 -13.14
CA GLY A 61 2.04 -7.18 -11.90
C GLY A 61 2.80 -7.93 -10.80
N ASN A 62 2.47 -9.20 -10.58
CA ASN A 62 3.14 -10.03 -9.56
C ASN A 62 4.63 -10.23 -9.86
N ALA A 63 5.01 -10.31 -11.14
CA ALA A 63 6.40 -10.45 -11.54
C ALA A 63 7.21 -9.15 -11.34
N VAL A 64 6.58 -7.98 -11.53
CA VAL A 64 7.27 -6.69 -11.63
C VAL A 64 7.08 -5.76 -10.43
N ILE A 65 6.25 -6.12 -9.45
CA ILE A 65 6.06 -5.33 -8.23
C ILE A 65 7.38 -5.03 -7.53
N GLY A 66 8.28 -6.03 -7.45
CA GLY A 66 9.62 -5.84 -6.90
C GLY A 66 10.46 -4.83 -7.69
N ILE A 67 10.34 -4.81 -9.02
CA ILE A 67 11.07 -3.91 -9.91
C ILE A 67 10.69 -2.46 -9.61
N ILE A 68 9.39 -2.17 -9.45
CA ILE A 68 8.93 -0.84 -9.05
C ILE A 68 9.45 -0.47 -7.66
N ILE A 69 9.50 -1.43 -6.73
CA ILE A 69 10.00 -1.15 -5.37
C ILE A 69 11.49 -0.80 -5.38
N VAL A 70 12.32 -1.48 -6.17
CA VAL A 70 13.73 -1.08 -6.35
C VAL A 70 13.80 0.31 -6.98
N HIS A 71 12.99 0.58 -8.01
CA HIS A 71 12.90 1.89 -8.63
C HIS A 71 12.48 3.00 -7.64
N LEU A 72 11.52 2.74 -6.76
CA LEU A 72 11.14 3.66 -5.68
C LEU A 72 12.34 3.96 -4.78
N GLY A 73 13.16 2.95 -4.49
CA GLY A 73 14.42 3.13 -3.78
C GLY A 73 15.39 4.05 -4.53
N THR A 74 15.44 3.98 -5.87
CA THR A 74 16.27 4.89 -6.68
C THR A 74 15.78 6.34 -6.70
N MET A 75 14.56 6.63 -6.22
CA MET A 75 14.08 8.01 -6.06
C MET A 75 14.48 8.64 -4.72
N MET A 76 14.93 7.85 -3.74
CA MET A 76 15.25 8.30 -2.37
C MET A 76 16.77 8.36 -2.14
N SER A 77 17.25 9.41 -1.46
CA SER A 77 18.66 9.53 -1.08
C SER A 77 18.93 8.77 0.24
N LEU A 78 20.20 8.65 0.65
CA LEU A 78 20.49 8.10 1.98
C LEU A 78 20.09 9.09 3.09
N GLU A 79 20.16 10.37 2.78
CA GLU A 79 19.71 11.48 3.61
C GLU A 79 18.20 11.39 3.83
N ASP A 80 17.43 11.12 2.78
CA ASP A 80 15.99 10.86 2.87
C ASP A 80 15.68 9.68 3.75
N LEU A 81 16.33 8.54 3.52
CA LEU A 81 16.10 7.35 4.32
C LEU A 81 16.33 7.63 5.80
N LYS A 82 17.38 8.39 6.12
CA LYS A 82 17.63 8.85 7.49
C LYS A 82 16.51 9.76 7.96
N ALA A 83 16.00 10.68 7.14
CA ALA A 83 14.87 11.55 7.49
C ALA A 83 13.54 10.80 7.68
N GLN A 84 13.37 9.63 7.06
CA GLN A 84 12.16 8.78 7.16
C GLN A 84 12.00 8.08 8.52
N TRP A 85 12.92 8.22 9.47
CA TRP A 85 12.77 7.64 10.81
C TRP A 85 11.45 8.08 11.48
N ARG A 86 11.04 9.32 11.25
CA ARG A 86 9.78 9.89 11.78
C ARG A 86 8.58 9.15 11.22
N THR A 87 8.57 8.93 9.91
CA THR A 87 7.56 8.15 9.19
C THR A 87 7.45 6.74 9.75
N PHE A 88 8.59 6.08 9.95
CA PHE A 88 8.64 4.73 10.50
C PHE A 88 8.10 4.68 11.93
N VAL A 89 8.47 5.64 12.78
CA VAL A 89 7.98 5.73 14.16
C VAL A 89 6.46 5.96 14.20
N ILE A 90 5.93 6.87 13.39
CA ILE A 90 4.49 7.13 13.32
C ILE A 90 3.76 5.86 12.86
N GLY A 91 4.18 5.24 11.75
CA GLY A 91 3.54 4.03 11.23
C GLY A 91 3.57 2.86 12.21
N SER A 92 4.74 2.55 12.77
CA SER A 92 4.90 1.42 13.68
C SER A 92 4.19 1.62 15.02
N LEU A 93 4.25 2.82 15.61
CA LEU A 93 3.52 3.10 16.85
C LEU A 93 2.02 3.14 16.62
N THR A 94 1.54 3.65 15.48
CA THR A 94 0.12 3.61 15.14
C THR A 94 -0.36 2.17 15.10
N VAL A 95 0.33 1.28 14.38
CA VAL A 95 -0.05 -0.15 14.31
C VAL A 95 0.03 -0.82 15.68
N ALA A 96 1.12 -0.65 16.43
CA ALA A 96 1.28 -1.30 17.74
C ALA A 96 0.21 -0.86 18.76
N LEU A 97 -0.02 0.45 18.88
CA LEU A 97 -1.00 0.99 19.82
C LEU A 97 -2.43 0.65 19.39
N MET A 98 -2.75 0.76 18.10
CA MET A 98 -4.09 0.43 17.63
C MET A 98 -4.40 -1.06 17.76
N THR A 99 -3.41 -1.96 17.62
CA THR A 99 -3.60 -3.40 17.85
C THR A 99 -4.11 -3.65 19.26
N VAL A 100 -3.47 -3.04 20.27
CA VAL A 100 -3.89 -3.19 21.67
C VAL A 100 -5.29 -2.61 21.87
N VAL A 101 -5.54 -1.40 21.39
CA VAL A 101 -6.85 -0.74 21.57
C VAL A 101 -7.98 -1.49 20.86
N LEU A 102 -7.76 -1.96 19.62
CA LEU A 102 -8.77 -2.70 18.86
C LEU A 102 -9.08 -4.07 19.47
N ILE A 103 -8.10 -4.77 20.03
CA ILE A 103 -8.39 -6.02 20.77
C ILE A 103 -9.26 -5.72 21.98
N LEU A 104 -8.88 -4.72 22.79
CA LEU A 104 -9.63 -4.35 23.99
C LEU A 104 -11.07 -3.93 23.66
N VAL A 105 -11.23 -3.02 22.70
CA VAL A 105 -12.55 -2.53 22.27
C VAL A 105 -13.35 -3.62 21.56
N GLY A 106 -12.69 -4.48 20.78
CA GLY A 106 -13.29 -5.62 20.09
C GLY A 106 -13.82 -6.67 21.06
N GLN A 107 -13.08 -7.00 22.12
CA GLN A 107 -13.49 -7.95 23.16
C GLN A 107 -14.68 -7.48 24.00
N LEU A 108 -14.95 -6.17 24.04
CA LEU A 108 -16.15 -5.64 24.71
C LEU A 108 -17.43 -5.89 23.89
N VAL A 109 -17.30 -6.15 22.59
CA VAL A 109 -18.43 -6.27 21.66
C VAL A 109 -18.56 -7.69 21.08
N PHE A 110 -17.44 -8.39 20.89
CA PHE A 110 -17.36 -9.70 20.26
C PHE A 110 -16.55 -10.68 21.12
N ASP A 111 -16.65 -11.97 20.80
CA ASP A 111 -15.78 -12.97 21.40
C ASP A 111 -14.30 -12.73 21.05
N ARG A 112 -13.43 -13.36 21.83
CA ARG A 112 -11.98 -13.17 21.75
C ARG A 112 -11.39 -13.50 20.37
N ASN A 113 -11.89 -14.54 19.71
CA ASN A 113 -11.36 -14.97 18.43
C ASN A 113 -11.78 -14.03 17.30
N ILE A 114 -13.03 -13.58 17.29
CA ILE A 114 -13.48 -12.49 16.40
C ILE A 114 -12.66 -11.24 16.67
N ALA A 115 -12.37 -10.93 17.95
CA ALA A 115 -11.65 -9.72 18.29
C ALA A 115 -10.22 -9.70 17.75
N ILE A 116 -9.53 -10.83 17.85
CA ILE A 116 -8.18 -11.02 17.33
C ILE A 116 -8.20 -11.04 15.80
N ALA A 117 -9.13 -11.79 15.19
CA ALA A 117 -9.27 -11.89 13.74
C ALA A 117 -9.53 -10.51 13.12
N GLY A 118 -10.51 -9.76 13.64
CA GLY A 118 -10.84 -8.41 13.16
C GLY A 118 -9.68 -7.44 13.33
N THR A 119 -8.99 -7.48 14.47
CA THR A 119 -7.79 -6.65 14.69
C THR A 119 -6.68 -6.98 13.71
N ALA A 120 -6.34 -8.27 13.54
CA ALA A 120 -5.32 -8.73 12.60
C ALA A 120 -5.60 -8.24 11.18
N SER A 121 -6.87 -8.20 10.80
CA SER A 121 -7.33 -7.74 9.49
C SER A 121 -7.11 -6.26 9.27
N ILE A 122 -7.34 -5.44 10.29
CA ILE A 122 -7.09 -4.00 10.20
C ILE A 122 -5.58 -3.75 10.20
N THR A 123 -4.85 -4.33 11.15
CA THR A 123 -3.42 -4.02 11.37
C THR A 123 -2.50 -4.69 10.36
N GLY A 124 -2.97 -5.75 9.69
CA GLY A 124 -2.16 -6.64 8.88
C GLY A 124 -2.48 -6.67 7.40
N GLY A 125 -1.55 -7.26 6.64
CA GLY A 125 -1.74 -7.59 5.22
C GLY A 125 -2.07 -9.07 5.04
N THR A 126 -1.90 -9.57 3.81
CA THR A 126 -2.21 -10.97 3.44
C THR A 126 -1.54 -12.00 4.36
N LEU A 127 -0.29 -11.78 4.77
CA LEU A 127 0.41 -12.72 5.68
C LEU A 127 -0.26 -12.84 7.05
N SER A 128 -0.71 -11.73 7.64
CA SER A 128 -1.39 -11.76 8.94
C SER A 128 -2.74 -12.49 8.86
N ILE A 129 -3.41 -12.43 7.71
CA ILE A 129 -4.66 -13.15 7.45
C ILE A 129 -4.41 -14.64 7.35
N LEU A 130 -3.37 -15.04 6.60
CA LEU A 130 -2.97 -16.44 6.50
C LEU A 130 -2.64 -17.02 7.90
N MET A 131 -1.94 -16.26 8.74
CA MET A 131 -1.68 -16.69 10.14
C MET A 131 -2.97 -16.93 10.94
N VAL A 132 -3.99 -16.08 10.78
CA VAL A 132 -5.29 -16.28 11.43
C VAL A 132 -5.98 -17.54 10.87
N GLN A 133 -5.98 -17.71 9.55
CA GLN A 133 -6.61 -18.87 8.88
C GLN A 133 -5.95 -20.19 9.28
N ASP A 134 -4.62 -20.22 9.34
CA ASP A 134 -3.84 -21.36 9.81
C ASP A 134 -4.18 -21.68 11.27
N LYS A 135 -4.29 -20.66 12.13
CA LYS A 135 -4.62 -20.86 13.54
C LYS A 135 -6.05 -21.33 13.76
N VAL A 136 -7.02 -20.80 13.01
CA VAL A 136 -8.41 -21.29 13.03
C VAL A 136 -8.46 -22.76 12.62
N SER A 137 -7.73 -23.13 11.58
CA SER A 137 -7.64 -24.53 11.11
C SER A 137 -7.01 -25.44 12.18
N GLU A 138 -5.93 -25.00 12.83
CA GLU A 138 -5.29 -25.73 13.93
C GLU A 138 -6.25 -25.99 15.10
N LEU A 139 -6.94 -24.94 15.57
CA LEU A 139 -7.88 -25.04 16.69
C LEU A 139 -9.12 -25.89 16.34
N GLN A 140 -9.60 -25.80 15.09
CA GLN A 140 -10.67 -26.65 14.59
C GLN A 140 -10.29 -28.13 14.62
N LEU A 141 -9.07 -28.48 14.18
CA LEU A 141 -8.57 -29.86 14.22
C LEU A 141 -8.43 -30.39 15.65
N ALA A 142 -8.15 -29.50 16.62
CA ALA A 142 -8.10 -29.84 18.03
C ALA A 142 -9.50 -30.01 18.69
N GLY A 143 -10.60 -29.75 17.94
CA GLY A 143 -11.97 -29.85 18.44
C GLY A 143 -12.38 -28.69 19.35
N GLY A 144 -11.69 -27.55 19.26
CA GLY A 144 -11.98 -26.37 20.08
C GLY A 144 -13.27 -25.65 19.69
N ASP A 145 -13.92 -25.04 20.67
CA ASP A 145 -15.01 -24.10 20.48
C ASP A 145 -14.44 -22.72 20.13
N LEU A 146 -14.56 -22.36 18.86
CA LEU A 146 -14.01 -21.12 18.32
C LEU A 146 -14.90 -19.90 18.57
N GLY A 147 -16.04 -20.06 19.25
CA GLY A 147 -16.93 -18.99 19.65
C GLY A 147 -18.19 -18.90 18.78
N ILE A 148 -18.68 -17.68 18.55
CA ILE A 148 -20.04 -17.48 18.04
C ILE A 148 -20.11 -17.67 16.51
N LEU A 149 -19.02 -17.36 15.80
CA LEU A 149 -18.93 -17.60 14.36
C LEU A 149 -18.57 -19.07 14.08
N SER A 150 -19.10 -19.58 12.97
CA SER A 150 -18.60 -20.85 12.43
C SER A 150 -17.12 -20.72 12.06
N ASN A 151 -16.39 -21.83 12.14
CA ASN A 151 -14.95 -21.86 11.81
C ASN A 151 -14.66 -21.32 10.42
N TYR A 152 -15.56 -21.61 9.46
CA TYR A 152 -15.51 -21.06 8.11
C TYR A 152 -15.63 -19.52 8.12
N LEU A 153 -16.66 -18.97 8.77
CA LEU A 153 -16.87 -17.51 8.81
C LEU A 153 -15.73 -16.81 9.55
N LEU A 154 -15.19 -17.40 10.61
CA LEU A 154 -14.03 -16.86 11.33
C LEU A 154 -12.76 -16.84 10.46
N ALA A 155 -12.55 -17.84 9.60
CA ALA A 155 -11.42 -17.89 8.67
C ALA A 155 -11.55 -16.91 7.49
N VAL A 156 -12.77 -16.70 6.98
CA VAL A 156 -13.05 -15.79 5.86
C VAL A 156 -13.16 -14.33 6.31
N PHE A 157 -13.58 -14.07 7.55
CA PHE A 157 -13.80 -12.73 8.10
C PHE A 157 -12.61 -11.78 7.89
N PRO A 158 -11.34 -12.18 8.14
CA PRO A 158 -10.22 -11.30 7.91
C PRO A 158 -9.99 -10.89 6.47
N LEU A 159 -10.24 -11.80 5.54
CA LEU A 159 -10.13 -11.54 4.11
C LEU A 159 -11.16 -10.50 3.66
N LEU A 160 -12.40 -10.60 4.15
CA LEU A 160 -13.44 -9.61 3.83
C LEU A 160 -13.10 -8.22 4.35
N ILE A 161 -12.56 -8.10 5.56
CA ILE A 161 -12.08 -6.80 6.07
C ILE A 161 -10.92 -6.28 5.21
N LEU A 162 -9.93 -7.10 4.87
CA LEU A 162 -8.81 -6.68 4.02
C LEU A 162 -9.30 -6.10 2.69
N ASN A 163 -10.27 -6.78 2.07
CA ASN A 163 -10.83 -6.39 0.80
C ASN A 163 -11.57 -5.04 0.87
N LEU A 164 -12.31 -4.81 1.95
CA LEU A 164 -13.12 -3.60 2.12
C LEU A 164 -12.37 -2.43 2.75
N LYS A 165 -11.34 -2.68 3.57
CA LYS A 165 -10.58 -1.60 4.23
C LYS A 165 -9.82 -0.75 3.23
N ASN A 166 -9.36 -1.31 2.11
CA ASN A 166 -8.72 -0.53 1.04
C ASN A 166 -9.64 0.60 0.54
N LEU A 167 -10.94 0.31 0.34
CA LEU A 167 -11.93 1.30 -0.13
C LEU A 167 -12.07 2.44 0.88
N VAL A 168 -12.23 2.10 2.16
CA VAL A 168 -12.32 3.10 3.24
C VAL A 168 -11.03 3.90 3.34
N GLY A 169 -9.87 3.24 3.23
CA GLY A 169 -8.55 3.84 3.23
C GLY A 169 -8.40 4.88 2.11
N PHE A 170 -8.81 4.53 0.89
CA PHE A 170 -8.76 5.44 -0.26
C PHE A 170 -9.69 6.64 -0.08
N LEU A 171 -10.93 6.41 0.36
CA LEU A 171 -11.93 7.45 0.60
C LEU A 171 -11.45 8.49 1.61
N VAL A 172 -10.91 8.03 2.74
CA VAL A 172 -10.47 8.92 3.83
C VAL A 172 -9.15 9.62 3.45
N THR A 173 -8.22 8.89 2.84
CA THR A 173 -6.84 9.39 2.69
C THR A 173 -6.65 10.33 1.50
N ALA A 174 -7.45 10.20 0.44
CA ALA A 174 -7.39 11.11 -0.72
C ALA A 174 -7.54 12.58 -0.28
N ASN A 175 -8.52 12.85 0.58
CA ASN A 175 -8.76 14.19 1.12
C ASN A 175 -7.66 14.67 2.08
N ILE A 176 -7.07 13.76 2.85
CA ILE A 176 -5.97 14.08 3.78
C ILE A 176 -4.71 14.45 2.99
N LEU A 177 -4.34 13.65 1.98
CA LEU A 177 -3.19 13.91 1.13
C LEU A 177 -3.35 15.18 0.31
N LYS A 178 -4.56 15.49 -0.17
CA LYS A 178 -4.84 16.77 -0.82
C LYS A 178 -4.57 17.97 0.09
N LYS A 179 -4.94 17.89 1.37
CA LYS A 179 -4.60 18.93 2.37
C LYS A 179 -3.10 19.05 2.59
N GLU A 180 -2.39 17.93 2.59
CA GLU A 180 -0.93 17.94 2.71
C GLU A 180 -0.24 18.51 1.47
N ALA A 181 -0.69 18.13 0.27
CA ALA A 181 -0.22 18.69 -0.99
C ALA A 181 -0.40 20.21 -1.04
N LEU A 182 -1.55 20.73 -0.57
CA LEU A 182 -1.79 22.17 -0.46
C LEU A 182 -0.81 22.87 0.49
N ARG A 183 -0.49 22.22 1.63
CA ARG A 183 0.49 22.73 2.58
C ARG A 183 1.88 22.77 1.94
N VAL A 184 2.32 21.68 1.31
CA VAL A 184 3.62 21.58 0.65
C VAL A 184 3.74 22.63 -0.46
N ARG A 185 2.74 22.76 -1.34
CA ARG A 185 2.71 23.84 -2.36
C ARG A 185 2.81 25.23 -1.74
N GLY A 186 2.13 25.45 -0.63
CA GLY A 186 2.18 26.72 0.10
C GLY A 186 3.56 27.03 0.67
N GLU A 187 4.28 26.04 1.17
CA GLU A 187 5.66 26.20 1.66
C GLU A 187 6.67 26.35 0.53
N TYR A 188 6.46 25.66 -0.61
CA TYR A 188 7.25 25.85 -1.83
C TYR A 188 7.20 27.31 -2.31
N ARG A 189 5.98 27.85 -2.48
CA ARG A 189 5.79 29.24 -2.94
C ARG A 189 6.37 30.31 -2.01
N LYS A 190 6.58 29.97 -0.74
CA LYS A 190 7.23 30.85 0.25
C LYS A 190 8.75 30.76 0.26
N GLY A 191 9.34 29.80 -0.47
CA GLY A 191 10.78 29.51 -0.45
C GLY A 191 11.24 28.78 0.81
N ASN A 192 10.33 28.14 1.54
CA ASN A 192 10.65 27.46 2.81
C ASN A 192 11.06 25.98 2.61
N LEU A 193 10.97 25.44 1.39
CA LEU A 193 11.30 24.05 1.08
C LEU A 193 12.69 23.94 0.45
N THR A 194 13.74 23.94 1.27
CA THR A 194 15.12 23.77 0.77
C THR A 194 15.59 22.32 0.70
N PHE A 195 14.95 21.40 1.44
CA PHE A 195 15.45 20.04 1.64
C PHE A 195 15.23 19.09 0.46
N TYR A 196 14.35 19.44 -0.48
CA TYR A 196 13.96 18.57 -1.60
C TYR A 196 14.16 19.19 -2.98
N GLU A 197 14.46 20.50 -3.10
CA GLU A 197 14.74 21.14 -4.40
C GLU A 197 15.94 20.51 -5.10
N ASN A 198 17.01 20.20 -4.37
CA ASN A 198 18.19 19.53 -4.94
C ASN A 198 17.85 18.15 -5.51
N GLU A 199 16.94 17.41 -4.89
CA GLU A 199 16.48 16.11 -5.36
C GLU A 199 15.46 16.23 -6.48
N VAL A 200 14.66 17.31 -6.49
CA VAL A 200 13.79 17.64 -7.63
C VAL A 200 14.65 17.90 -8.84
N GLU A 201 15.69 18.71 -8.71
CA GLU A 201 16.69 18.86 -9.75
C GLU A 201 17.37 17.54 -10.12
N GLU A 202 17.77 16.71 -9.14
CA GLU A 202 18.47 15.46 -9.41
C GLU A 202 17.59 14.44 -10.15
N ASN A 203 16.32 14.29 -9.75
CA ASN A 203 15.37 13.36 -10.36
C ASN A 203 14.82 13.86 -11.70
N THR A 204 14.94 15.15 -12.00
CA THR A 204 14.45 15.78 -13.24
C THR A 204 15.56 15.99 -14.28
N LYS A 205 16.82 16.14 -13.85
CA LYS A 205 17.97 16.27 -14.75
C LYS A 205 18.38 14.92 -15.34
N THR A 206 18.62 14.90 -16.65
CA THR A 206 18.99 13.69 -17.41
C THR A 206 20.48 13.37 -17.42
N ASP A 207 21.33 14.28 -16.93
CA ASP A 207 22.80 14.22 -17.08
C ASP A 207 23.53 13.52 -15.92
N HIS A 208 22.94 12.43 -15.42
CA HIS A 208 23.57 11.62 -14.37
C HIS A 208 24.47 10.54 -14.96
N LYS A 209 25.76 10.62 -14.62
CA LYS A 209 26.75 9.59 -14.96
C LYS A 209 26.54 8.34 -14.08
N SER A 210 26.03 7.28 -14.71
CA SER A 210 26.05 5.94 -14.14
C SER A 210 27.43 5.30 -14.32
N ILE A 211 27.86 4.46 -13.38
CA ILE A 211 29.08 3.65 -13.52
C ILE A 211 28.86 2.40 -14.39
N LEU A 212 27.61 2.10 -14.76
CA LEU A 212 27.30 0.97 -15.64
C LEU A 212 27.75 1.25 -17.07
N PRO A 213 28.22 0.24 -17.82
CA PRO A 213 28.44 0.35 -19.26
C PRO A 213 27.17 0.74 -20.01
N ASP A 214 27.31 1.43 -21.14
CA ASP A 214 26.18 1.97 -21.92
C ASP A 214 25.14 0.91 -22.33
N PHE A 215 25.57 -0.33 -22.60
CA PHE A 215 24.64 -1.41 -22.97
C PHE A 215 23.64 -1.76 -21.84
N LEU A 216 24.00 -1.52 -20.57
CA LEU A 216 23.14 -1.72 -19.40
C LEU A 216 22.29 -0.48 -19.05
N GLN A 217 22.55 0.66 -19.69
CA GLN A 217 21.78 1.90 -19.50
C GLN A 217 20.58 2.02 -20.46
N THR A 218 20.32 1.00 -21.29
CA THR A 218 19.13 0.91 -22.14
C THR A 218 17.87 0.59 -21.30
N PRO A 219 16.65 0.76 -21.83
CA PRO A 219 15.42 0.35 -21.12
C PRO A 219 15.46 -1.12 -20.67
N TYR A 220 15.92 -2.03 -21.54
CA TYR A 220 16.06 -3.44 -21.20
C TYR A 220 17.18 -3.69 -20.19
N GLY A 221 18.32 -3.02 -20.33
CA GLY A 221 19.43 -3.10 -19.37
C GLY A 221 19.01 -2.62 -17.97
N THR A 222 18.24 -1.54 -17.92
CA THR A 222 17.70 -0.98 -16.66
C THR A 222 16.73 -1.97 -16.00
N LEU A 223 15.78 -2.52 -16.76
CA LEU A 223 14.86 -3.55 -16.25
C LEU A 223 15.61 -4.80 -15.78
N PHE A 224 16.64 -5.23 -16.51
CA PHE A 224 17.50 -6.33 -16.10
C PHE A 224 18.17 -6.04 -14.75
N MET A 225 18.79 -4.87 -14.59
CA MET A 225 19.45 -4.50 -13.33
C MET A 225 18.48 -4.40 -12.15
N LEU A 226 17.29 -3.83 -12.37
CA LEU A 226 16.24 -3.79 -11.35
C LEU A 226 15.77 -5.22 -10.99
N GLY A 227 15.57 -6.08 -11.99
CA GLY A 227 15.20 -7.48 -11.79
C GLY A 227 16.26 -8.28 -11.02
N VAL A 228 17.55 -8.06 -11.32
CA VAL A 228 18.67 -8.64 -10.56
C VAL A 228 18.62 -8.17 -9.10
N ALA A 229 18.38 -6.89 -8.85
CA ALA A 229 18.26 -6.36 -7.48
C ALA A 229 17.10 -7.01 -6.71
N VAL A 230 15.95 -7.24 -7.36
CA VAL A 230 14.83 -7.98 -6.76
C VAL A 230 15.21 -9.42 -6.43
N TYR A 231 15.89 -10.11 -7.36
CA TYR A 231 16.32 -11.48 -7.15
C TYR A 231 17.30 -11.59 -5.98
N VAL A 232 18.30 -10.70 -5.92
CA VAL A 232 19.23 -10.59 -4.79
C VAL A 232 18.47 -10.33 -3.48
N SER A 233 17.48 -9.44 -3.50
CA SER A 233 16.63 -9.17 -2.33
C SER A 233 15.90 -10.41 -1.84
N ARG A 234 15.40 -11.24 -2.75
CA ARG A 234 14.73 -12.51 -2.41
C ARG A 234 15.70 -13.50 -1.80
N VAL A 235 16.92 -13.62 -2.35
CA VAL A 235 17.96 -14.48 -1.78
C VAL A 235 18.31 -14.01 -0.37
N LEU A 236 18.58 -12.72 -0.17
CA LEU A 236 18.89 -12.16 1.15
C LEU A 236 17.75 -12.35 2.15
N SER A 237 16.50 -12.14 1.73
CA SER A 237 15.30 -12.42 2.53
C SER A 237 15.27 -13.89 2.96
N SER A 238 15.54 -14.83 2.04
CA SER A 238 15.56 -16.26 2.34
C SER A 238 16.64 -16.68 3.34
N LEU A 239 17.79 -15.99 3.37
CA LEU A 239 18.83 -16.22 4.40
C LEU A 239 18.34 -15.89 5.81
N THR A 240 17.36 -14.99 5.91
CA THR A 240 16.68 -14.67 7.17
C THR A 240 15.38 -15.45 7.35
N ASN A 241 15.15 -16.54 6.60
CA ASN A 241 13.87 -17.27 6.59
C ASN A 241 12.64 -16.36 6.33
N GLY A 242 12.82 -15.26 5.61
CA GLY A 242 11.77 -14.29 5.33
C GLY A 242 11.44 -13.33 6.48
N TYR A 243 12.18 -13.34 7.60
CA TYR A 243 12.00 -12.37 8.69
C TYR A 243 12.14 -10.93 8.19
N VAL A 244 13.11 -10.67 7.31
CA VAL A 244 13.21 -9.39 6.60
C VAL A 244 12.55 -9.54 5.23
N ASN A 245 11.41 -8.89 5.04
CA ASN A 245 10.63 -9.00 3.82
C ASN A 245 11.43 -8.58 2.57
N THR A 246 11.28 -9.36 1.49
CA THR A 246 11.95 -9.15 0.20
C THR A 246 11.82 -7.72 -0.33
N PHE A 247 10.65 -7.10 -0.16
CA PHE A 247 10.39 -5.75 -0.66
C PHE A 247 11.07 -4.65 0.16
N VAL A 248 11.24 -4.87 1.47
CA VAL A 248 12.04 -3.95 2.31
C VAL A 248 13.50 -3.98 1.85
N ILE A 249 14.05 -5.17 1.60
CA ILE A 249 15.42 -5.31 1.08
C ILE A 249 15.53 -4.70 -0.33
N ALA A 250 14.54 -4.91 -1.20
CA ALA A 250 14.52 -4.34 -2.54
C ALA A 250 14.54 -2.81 -2.54
N LEU A 251 13.77 -2.18 -1.65
CA LEU A 251 13.78 -0.73 -1.48
C LEU A 251 15.19 -0.25 -1.04
N LEU A 252 15.77 -0.88 -0.02
CA LEU A 252 17.10 -0.53 0.49
C LEU A 252 18.19 -0.73 -0.57
N LEU A 253 18.13 -1.82 -1.35
CA LEU A 253 19.06 -2.02 -2.47
C LEU A 253 18.89 -0.96 -3.54
N GLY A 254 17.67 -0.52 -3.85
CA GLY A 254 17.43 0.60 -4.76
C GLY A 254 18.14 1.89 -4.32
N ILE A 255 18.06 2.22 -3.04
CA ILE A 255 18.73 3.38 -2.43
C ILE A 255 20.26 3.22 -2.53
N LEU A 256 20.80 2.04 -2.21
CA LEU A 256 22.24 1.77 -2.30
C LEU A 256 22.75 1.83 -3.74
N LEU A 257 22.00 1.26 -4.69
CA LEU A 257 22.37 1.28 -6.11
C LEU A 257 22.36 2.70 -6.68
N ARG A 258 21.44 3.57 -6.22
CA ARG A 258 21.49 5.02 -6.51
C ARG A 258 22.73 5.66 -5.87
N HIS A 259 22.96 5.42 -4.59
CA HIS A 259 24.07 6.04 -3.85
C HIS A 259 25.45 5.74 -4.48
N PHE A 260 25.67 4.50 -4.90
CA PHE A 260 26.88 4.09 -5.60
C PHE A 260 26.89 4.43 -7.11
N LYS A 261 25.89 5.17 -7.60
CA LYS A 261 25.73 5.58 -9.00
C LYS A 261 25.65 4.39 -9.98
N VAL A 262 25.23 3.22 -9.51
CA VAL A 262 24.95 2.06 -10.37
C VAL A 262 23.70 2.35 -11.18
N LEU A 263 22.62 2.73 -10.51
CA LEU A 263 21.38 3.15 -11.16
C LEU A 263 21.23 4.68 -11.11
N LYS A 264 20.67 5.25 -12.16
CA LYS A 264 20.32 6.67 -12.19
C LYS A 264 19.17 6.94 -11.21
N PRO A 265 19.08 8.16 -10.63
CA PRO A 265 17.88 8.58 -9.93
C PRO A 265 16.66 8.39 -10.82
N ASN A 266 15.54 7.98 -10.25
CA ASN A 266 14.29 7.78 -10.99
C ASN A 266 14.41 6.77 -12.17
N ALA A 267 15.21 5.71 -11.99
CA ALA A 267 15.74 4.86 -13.08
C ALA A 267 14.70 4.32 -14.09
N LEU A 268 13.50 3.98 -13.63
CA LEU A 268 12.49 3.34 -14.48
C LEU A 268 11.59 4.34 -15.21
N SER A 269 11.36 5.52 -14.63
CA SER A 269 10.50 6.54 -15.24
C SER A 269 11.07 7.11 -16.53
N SER A 270 12.38 6.99 -16.75
CA SER A 270 13.02 7.28 -18.04
C SER A 270 12.80 6.22 -19.11
N THR A 271 12.00 5.18 -18.84
CA THR A 271 11.71 4.10 -19.79
C THR A 271 10.23 4.10 -20.17
N ASP A 272 9.93 3.75 -21.41
CA ASP A 272 8.54 3.60 -21.89
C ASP A 272 7.77 2.45 -21.19
N SER A 273 8.47 1.63 -20.41
CA SER A 273 7.87 0.50 -19.70
C SER A 273 7.11 0.90 -18.43
N PHE A 274 7.44 2.04 -17.83
CA PHE A 274 6.92 2.43 -16.51
C PHE A 274 5.39 2.43 -16.45
N GLY A 275 4.72 3.01 -17.45
CA GLY A 275 3.26 3.10 -17.50
C GLY A 275 2.59 1.72 -17.49
N LEU A 276 3.03 0.81 -18.36
CA LEU A 276 2.47 -0.55 -18.45
C LEU A 276 2.69 -1.36 -17.16
N LEU A 277 3.89 -1.22 -16.56
CA LEU A 277 4.21 -1.90 -15.30
C LEU A 277 3.36 -1.37 -14.14
N MET A 278 3.14 -0.06 -14.08
CA MET A 278 2.27 0.56 -13.08
C MET A 278 0.82 0.08 -13.19
N ILE A 279 0.26 0.08 -14.41
CA ILE A 279 -1.12 -0.40 -14.63
C ILE A 279 -1.25 -1.86 -14.17
N SER A 280 -0.26 -2.70 -14.49
CA SER A 280 -0.24 -4.12 -14.11
C SER A 280 -0.21 -4.33 -12.59
N ILE A 281 0.55 -3.51 -11.87
CA ILE A 281 0.64 -3.60 -10.39
C ILE A 281 -0.61 -3.06 -9.71
N MET A 282 -1.23 -2.01 -10.26
CA MET A 282 -2.50 -1.47 -9.74
C MET A 282 -3.58 -2.53 -9.69
N VAL A 283 -3.64 -3.41 -10.69
CA VAL A 283 -4.64 -4.49 -10.76
C VAL A 283 -4.53 -5.48 -9.59
N ILE A 284 -3.33 -5.68 -9.00
CA ILE A 284 -3.13 -6.58 -7.84
C ILE A 284 -4.04 -6.19 -6.68
N ALA A 285 -4.26 -4.88 -6.46
CA ALA A 285 -5.05 -4.39 -5.34
C ALA A 285 -6.53 -4.82 -5.40
N PHE A 286 -7.02 -5.22 -6.57
CA PHE A 286 -8.42 -5.58 -6.80
C PHE A 286 -8.65 -7.07 -7.04
N GLY A 287 -7.59 -7.86 -7.25
CA GLY A 287 -7.69 -9.32 -7.40
C GLY A 287 -8.53 -9.97 -6.30
N PRO A 288 -8.25 -9.69 -5.01
CA PRO A 288 -9.03 -10.25 -3.90
C PRO A 288 -10.52 -9.89 -3.88
N LEU A 289 -10.96 -8.84 -4.58
CA LEU A 289 -12.38 -8.47 -4.65
C LEU A 289 -13.21 -9.51 -5.43
N ALA A 290 -12.58 -10.27 -6.32
CA ALA A 290 -13.24 -11.35 -7.05
C ALA A 290 -13.63 -12.52 -6.13
N ASP A 291 -12.92 -12.70 -5.00
CA ASP A 291 -13.17 -13.80 -4.08
C ASP A 291 -14.25 -13.48 -3.02
N ILE A 292 -14.92 -12.32 -3.11
CA ILE A 292 -15.95 -11.92 -2.15
C ILE A 292 -17.25 -12.68 -2.40
N VAL A 293 -17.66 -13.48 -1.42
CA VAL A 293 -18.96 -14.15 -1.41
C VAL A 293 -20.00 -13.23 -0.74
N PRO A 294 -21.08 -12.81 -1.45
CA PRO A 294 -22.06 -11.88 -0.89
C PRO A 294 -22.77 -12.39 0.37
N ALA A 295 -23.01 -13.70 0.47
CA ALA A 295 -23.63 -14.31 1.65
C ALA A 295 -22.76 -14.15 2.90
N ASP A 296 -21.44 -14.36 2.78
CA ASP A 296 -20.50 -14.21 3.89
C ASP A 296 -20.38 -12.75 4.32
N LEU A 297 -20.37 -11.83 3.34
CA LEU A 297 -20.40 -10.39 3.59
C LEU A 297 -21.65 -9.98 4.39
N LEU A 298 -22.82 -10.49 4.02
CA LEU A 298 -24.08 -10.20 4.74
C LEU A 298 -24.05 -10.77 6.16
N ALA A 299 -23.53 -11.98 6.35
CA ALA A 299 -23.41 -12.60 7.66
C ALA A 299 -22.45 -11.85 8.60
N LEU A 300 -21.42 -11.21 8.03
CA LEU A 300 -20.35 -10.54 8.78
C LEU A 300 -20.42 -9.02 8.72
N VAL A 301 -21.50 -8.45 8.18
CA VAL A 301 -21.64 -7.00 7.95
C VAL A 301 -21.42 -6.20 9.24
N TRP A 302 -21.98 -6.65 10.36
CA TRP A 302 -21.87 -5.94 11.64
C TRP A 302 -20.43 -5.93 12.18
N PRO A 303 -19.76 -7.09 12.35
CA PRO A 303 -18.33 -7.12 12.67
C PRO A 303 -17.46 -6.29 11.72
N ILE A 304 -17.68 -6.40 10.40
CA ILE A 304 -16.89 -5.68 9.40
C ILE A 304 -17.02 -4.17 9.59
N VAL A 305 -18.26 -3.65 9.64
CA VAL A 305 -18.51 -2.21 9.80
C VAL A 305 -17.91 -1.69 11.10
N PHE A 306 -18.03 -2.45 12.18
CA PHE A 306 -17.42 -2.10 13.46
C PHE A 306 -15.90 -1.92 13.33
N TYR A 307 -15.18 -2.91 12.79
CA TYR A 307 -13.72 -2.85 12.68
C TYR A 307 -13.25 -1.76 11.73
N LEU A 308 -13.96 -1.51 10.63
CA LEU A 308 -13.63 -0.43 9.71
C LEU A 308 -13.78 0.94 10.38
N LEU A 309 -14.91 1.20 11.05
CA LEU A 309 -15.16 2.49 11.70
C LEU A 309 -14.25 2.71 12.92
N ALA A 310 -14.13 1.70 13.79
CA ALA A 310 -13.24 1.75 14.95
C ALA A 310 -11.79 1.91 14.50
N GLY A 311 -11.37 1.16 13.47
CA GLY A 311 -10.04 1.23 12.87
C GLY A 311 -9.69 2.63 12.40
N VAL A 312 -10.57 3.28 11.60
CA VAL A 312 -10.37 4.66 11.16
C VAL A 312 -10.24 5.61 12.36
N GLY A 313 -11.19 5.57 13.30
CA GLY A 313 -11.19 6.47 14.46
C GLY A 313 -9.92 6.35 15.30
N ILE A 314 -9.51 5.12 15.61
CA ILE A 314 -8.33 4.81 16.43
C ILE A 314 -7.04 5.21 15.69
N ILE A 315 -6.91 4.88 14.40
CA ILE A 315 -5.75 5.27 13.58
C ILE A 315 -5.60 6.78 13.58
N LEU A 316 -6.66 7.53 13.28
CA LEU A 316 -6.60 8.98 13.18
C LEU A 316 -6.22 9.62 14.52
N LEU A 317 -6.77 9.11 15.63
CA LEU A 317 -6.44 9.60 16.96
C LEU A 317 -4.96 9.35 17.32
N ILE A 318 -4.48 8.12 17.15
CA ILE A 318 -3.10 7.76 17.52
C ILE A 318 -2.11 8.49 16.62
N SER A 319 -2.36 8.51 15.32
CA SER A 319 -1.45 9.14 14.35
C SER A 319 -1.38 10.65 14.55
N TYR A 320 -2.48 11.30 14.95
CA TYR A 320 -2.47 12.69 15.38
C TYR A 320 -1.55 12.92 16.60
N ILE A 321 -1.69 12.08 17.64
CA ILE A 321 -0.93 12.22 18.89
C ILE A 321 0.57 11.97 18.63
N VAL A 322 0.90 10.88 17.95
CA VAL A 322 2.30 10.50 17.66
C VAL A 322 2.92 11.50 16.68
N GLY A 323 2.22 11.85 15.61
CA GLY A 323 2.68 12.80 14.61
C GLY A 323 3.03 14.17 15.18
N LYS A 324 2.18 14.70 16.07
CA LYS A 324 2.43 15.98 16.75
C LYS A 324 3.69 15.95 17.63
N LYS A 325 3.99 14.81 18.26
CA LYS A 325 5.22 14.65 19.07
C LYS A 325 6.49 14.54 18.22
N VAL A 326 6.37 13.93 17.03
CA VAL A 326 7.49 13.68 16.12
C VAL A 326 7.76 14.88 15.19
N GLY A 327 6.82 15.83 15.11
CA GLY A 327 6.99 17.11 14.41
C GLY A 327 6.58 17.09 12.94
N TYR A 328 5.75 16.13 12.53
CA TYR A 328 5.10 16.16 11.22
C TYR A 328 3.81 16.97 11.25
N SER A 329 3.41 17.46 10.07
CA SER A 329 2.10 18.09 9.92
C SER A 329 0.99 17.10 10.30
N VAL A 330 -0.14 17.62 10.76
CA VAL A 330 -1.29 16.77 11.08
C VAL A 330 -1.75 15.98 9.85
N PRO A 331 -1.98 16.58 8.66
CA PRO A 331 -2.40 15.83 7.49
C PRO A 331 -1.43 14.70 7.12
N LEU A 332 -0.12 14.96 7.10
CA LEU A 332 0.87 13.94 6.78
C LEU A 332 0.86 12.80 7.81
N SER A 333 0.79 13.13 9.09
CA SER A 333 0.75 12.12 10.15
C SER A 333 -0.48 11.23 10.05
N LEU A 334 -1.65 11.82 9.76
CA LEU A 334 -2.88 11.06 9.53
C LEU A 334 -2.77 10.17 8.28
N ALA A 335 -2.18 10.67 7.19
CA ALA A 335 -1.98 9.89 5.98
C ALA A 335 -1.05 8.69 6.21
N ILE A 336 0.05 8.88 6.96
CA ILE A 336 0.97 7.80 7.36
C ILE A 336 0.23 6.73 8.17
N GLY A 337 -0.61 7.13 9.13
CA GLY A 337 -1.40 6.16 9.89
C GLY A 337 -2.39 5.38 9.03
N MET A 338 -3.06 6.08 8.11
CA MET A 338 -4.07 5.47 7.25
C MET A 338 -3.48 4.46 6.24
N THR A 339 -2.16 4.39 6.05
CA THR A 339 -1.56 3.32 5.22
C THR A 339 -1.75 1.93 5.83
N THR A 340 -2.16 1.81 7.10
CA THR A 340 -2.64 0.53 7.65
C THR A 340 -3.87 -0.02 6.90
N PHE A 341 -4.68 0.85 6.28
CA PHE A 341 -5.84 0.47 5.49
C PHE A 341 -5.50 0.16 4.03
N PHE A 342 -4.35 0.58 3.51
CA PHE A 342 -3.96 0.32 2.12
C PHE A 342 -2.44 0.46 1.92
N GLY A 343 -1.86 -0.45 1.14
CA GLY A 343 -0.44 -0.44 0.81
C GLY A 343 -0.12 0.14 -0.58
N PHE A 344 1.10 -0.14 -1.04
CA PHE A 344 1.49 0.05 -2.42
C PHE A 344 0.66 -0.88 -3.34
N PRO A 345 0.16 -0.42 -4.51
CA PRO A 345 0.42 0.87 -5.17
C PRO A 345 -0.48 2.04 -4.75
N GLY A 346 -1.47 1.81 -3.89
CA GLY A 346 -2.40 2.86 -3.45
C GLY A 346 -1.70 4.07 -2.80
N THR A 347 -0.65 3.84 -2.01
CA THR A 347 0.18 4.91 -1.42
C THR A 347 0.81 5.83 -2.48
N MET A 348 1.20 5.26 -3.63
CA MET A 348 1.73 6.04 -4.75
C MET A 348 0.62 6.78 -5.49
N VAL A 349 -0.42 6.05 -5.92
CA VAL A 349 -1.48 6.61 -6.76
C VAL A 349 -2.16 7.79 -6.08
N LEU A 350 -2.58 7.64 -4.82
CA LEU A 350 -3.24 8.73 -4.10
C LEU A 350 -2.33 9.94 -3.89
N THR A 351 -1.02 9.73 -3.74
CA THR A 351 -0.06 10.83 -3.61
C THR A 351 0.08 11.60 -4.92
N LYS A 352 0.22 10.89 -6.04
CA LYS A 352 0.32 11.49 -7.37
C LYS A 352 -0.97 12.22 -7.76
N GLU A 353 -2.13 11.63 -7.48
CA GLU A 353 -3.42 12.28 -7.70
C GLU A 353 -3.56 13.56 -6.87
N ALA A 354 -3.15 13.54 -5.60
CA ALA A 354 -3.16 14.73 -4.75
C ALA A 354 -2.21 15.82 -5.27
N ALA A 355 -1.02 15.45 -5.76
CA ALA A 355 -0.08 16.36 -6.38
C ALA A 355 -0.65 16.98 -7.66
N ALA A 356 -1.15 16.16 -8.59
CA ALA A 356 -1.75 16.62 -9.85
C ALA A 356 -3.00 17.48 -9.64
N ALA A 357 -3.79 17.22 -8.61
CA ALA A 357 -4.99 18.01 -8.29
C ALA A 357 -4.67 19.38 -7.67
N VAL A 358 -3.46 19.58 -7.16
CA VAL A 358 -3.06 20.78 -6.40
C VAL A 358 -1.99 21.59 -7.12
N GLY A 359 -1.01 20.97 -7.78
CA GLY A 359 0.02 21.66 -8.53
C GLY A 359 -0.56 22.37 -9.75
N GLU A 360 -0.09 23.59 -10.01
CA GLU A 360 -0.49 24.40 -11.17
C GLU A 360 0.53 24.30 -12.32
N THR A 361 1.76 23.86 -12.03
CA THR A 361 2.85 23.64 -13.00
C THR A 361 3.46 22.25 -12.83
N GLU A 362 4.15 21.75 -13.85
CA GLU A 362 4.88 20.46 -13.78
C GLU A 362 5.91 20.46 -12.65
N GLU A 363 6.57 21.60 -12.42
CA GLU A 363 7.52 21.79 -11.32
C GLU A 363 6.82 21.69 -9.95
N GLU A 364 5.68 22.35 -9.76
CA GLU A 364 4.93 22.25 -8.50
C GLU A 364 4.46 20.82 -8.23
N ILE A 365 4.00 20.10 -9.27
CA ILE A 365 3.61 18.70 -9.15
C ILE A 365 4.81 17.86 -8.71
N ALA A 366 5.96 18.02 -9.37
CA ALA A 366 7.19 17.30 -9.04
C ALA A 366 7.66 17.58 -7.59
N VAL A 367 7.63 18.85 -7.15
CA VAL A 367 7.97 19.23 -5.77
C VAL A 367 7.04 18.55 -4.77
N ILE A 368 5.73 18.57 -5.00
CA ILE A 368 4.76 17.93 -4.11
C ILE A 368 4.98 16.41 -4.08
N GLU A 369 5.14 15.77 -5.23
CA GLU A 369 5.37 14.33 -5.32
C GLU A 369 6.63 13.94 -4.54
N GLN A 370 7.74 14.64 -4.72
CA GLN A 370 9.00 14.29 -4.07
C GLN A 370 9.00 14.51 -2.55
N ASN A 371 8.20 15.46 -2.05
CA ASN A 371 8.06 15.68 -0.61
C ASN A 371 7.10 14.70 0.09
N ILE A 372 6.19 14.06 -0.65
CA ILE A 372 5.12 13.22 -0.06
C ILE A 372 5.29 11.75 -0.43
N LEU A 373 5.64 11.43 -1.67
CA LEU A 373 5.67 10.06 -2.18
C LEU A 373 6.65 9.17 -1.42
N PRO A 374 7.91 9.59 -1.15
CA PRO A 374 8.83 8.79 -0.37
C PRO A 374 8.30 8.46 1.03
N ILE A 375 7.64 9.43 1.67
CA ILE A 375 7.05 9.29 3.00
C ILE A 375 5.91 8.27 2.95
N MET A 376 5.00 8.39 1.99
CA MET A 376 3.85 7.48 1.89
C MET A 376 4.25 6.04 1.53
N VAL A 377 5.27 5.86 0.68
CA VAL A 377 5.82 4.53 0.38
C VAL A 377 6.45 3.93 1.64
N THR A 378 7.26 4.70 2.37
CA THR A 378 7.92 4.27 3.61
C THR A 378 6.89 3.95 4.70
N ALA A 379 5.82 4.73 4.81
CA ALA A 379 4.70 4.49 5.72
C ALA A 379 4.04 3.13 5.44
N GLY A 380 3.79 2.80 4.17
CA GLY A 380 3.24 1.50 3.78
C GLY A 380 4.12 0.32 4.22
N PHE A 381 5.44 0.43 4.12
CA PHE A 381 6.36 -0.59 4.60
C PHE A 381 6.37 -0.71 6.13
N SER A 382 6.42 0.43 6.83
CA SER A 382 6.37 0.46 8.29
C SER A 382 5.09 -0.19 8.82
N THR A 383 3.95 0.16 8.24
CA THR A 383 2.63 -0.31 8.71
C THR A 383 2.31 -1.73 8.23
N VAL A 384 2.17 -1.94 6.93
CA VAL A 384 1.58 -3.16 6.32
C VAL A 384 2.58 -4.29 6.14
N THR A 385 3.89 -4.01 6.12
CA THR A 385 4.90 -5.05 5.89
C THR A 385 5.63 -5.47 7.16
N ILE A 386 6.18 -4.52 7.91
CA ILE A 386 7.05 -4.83 9.05
C ILE A 386 6.22 -4.99 10.32
N THR A 387 5.50 -3.95 10.71
CA THR A 387 4.82 -3.95 12.02
C THR A 387 3.65 -4.93 12.03
N SER A 388 2.90 -5.03 10.94
CA SER A 388 1.80 -5.99 10.74
C SER A 388 2.16 -7.46 10.97
N VAL A 389 3.32 -7.91 10.47
CA VAL A 389 3.75 -9.31 10.57
C VAL A 389 4.11 -9.62 12.01
N ILE A 390 4.80 -8.69 12.67
CA ILE A 390 5.15 -8.80 14.08
C ILE A 390 3.89 -8.81 14.94
N THR A 391 3.00 -7.83 14.78
CA THR A 391 1.76 -7.76 15.57
C THR A 391 0.84 -8.94 15.28
N GLY A 392 0.70 -9.33 14.00
CA GLY A 392 -0.10 -10.49 13.57
C GLY A 392 0.37 -11.79 14.22
N GLY A 393 1.67 -12.09 14.15
CA GLY A 393 2.23 -13.29 14.78
C GLY A 393 2.03 -13.32 16.30
N LEU A 394 2.13 -12.17 16.96
CA LEU A 394 1.91 -12.06 18.41
C LEU A 394 0.44 -12.27 18.80
N ILE A 395 -0.50 -11.64 18.10
CA ILE A 395 -1.91 -11.66 18.49
C ILE A 395 -2.62 -12.96 18.11
N VAL A 396 -2.18 -13.64 17.04
CA VAL A 396 -2.73 -14.95 16.66
C VAL A 396 -2.49 -15.99 17.76
N GLY A 397 -1.37 -15.91 18.48
CA GLY A 397 -1.11 -16.73 19.66
C GLY A 397 -2.08 -16.51 20.82
N LEU A 398 -2.89 -15.43 20.80
CA LEU A 398 -3.90 -15.16 21.80
C LEU A 398 -5.24 -15.84 21.48
N MET A 399 -5.42 -16.45 20.30
CA MET A 399 -6.63 -17.19 19.95
C MET A 399 -6.70 -18.50 20.76
N ILE A 400 -7.90 -18.85 21.20
CA ILE A 400 -8.16 -20.03 22.04
C ILE A 400 -9.35 -20.81 21.49
N GLY A 401 -9.31 -22.12 21.64
CA GLY A 401 -10.40 -23.04 21.30
C GLY A 401 -10.80 -23.89 22.49
#